data_AF-A0A091QQH1-F1
#
_entry.id   AF-A0A091QQH1-F1
#
_cell.length_a   1.000
_cell.length_b   1.000
_cell.length_c   1.000
_cell.angle_alpha   90.00
_cell.angle_beta   90.00
_cell.angle_gamma   90.00
#
_symmetry.space_group_name_H-M   'P 1'
#
loop_
_entity.id
_entity.type
_entity.pdbx_description
1 polymer ?
#
loop_
_entity_poly.entity_id
_entity_poly.type
_entity_poly.pdbx_seq_one_letter_code
_entity_poly.pdbx_strand_id
1 'polypeptide(L)' 'MKELVSNSTTNISQARKAVEQLKMEAYMDRMKVSKAAADLLAYCDAHIAEDPLIIPVPASENPFREKKLFCTIL' A
#
# COMPACT_ATOMS: atom_id res chain seq x y z
N MET A 1 8.19 46.74 12.42
CA MET A 1 8.46 45.79 13.53
C MET A 1 7.28 44.85 13.86
N LYS A 2 6.02 45.20 13.59
CA LYS A 2 4.83 44.34 13.84
C LYS A 2 4.74 43.07 12.95
N GLU A 3 5.20 43.13 11.70
CA GLU A 3 5.19 42.00 10.74
C GLU A 3 6.14 40.85 11.10
N LEU A 4 7.28 41.13 11.73
CA LEU A 4 8.27 40.09 12.11
C LEU A 4 7.79 39.23 13.29
N VAL A 5 6.94 39.79 14.15
CA VAL A 5 6.42 39.11 15.36
C VAL A 5 5.30 38.13 15.00
N SER A 6 4.42 38.46 14.03
CA SER A 6 3.30 37.60 13.62
C SER A 6 3.74 36.30 12.92
N ASN A 7 4.80 36.37 12.10
CA ASN A 7 5.40 35.19 11.49
C ASN A 7 6.10 34.31 12.53
N SER A 8 6.75 34.92 13.52
CA SER A 8 7.43 34.19 14.59
C SER A 8 6.43 33.39 15.46
N THR A 9 5.28 33.98 15.79
CA THR A 9 4.22 33.30 16.56
C THR A 9 3.57 32.15 15.79
N THR A 10 3.41 32.28 14.47
CA THR A 10 2.86 31.24 13.59
C THR A 10 3.82 30.07 13.43
N ASN A 11 5.12 30.35 13.26
CA ASN A 11 6.14 29.31 13.22
C ASN A 11 6.22 28.54 14.54
N ILE A 12 6.09 29.23 15.68
CA ILE A 12 6.07 28.59 17.00
C ILE A 12 4.82 27.69 17.16
N SER A 13 3.65 28.12 16.70
CA SER A 13 2.42 27.30 16.81
C SER A 13 2.48 26.06 15.92
N GLN A 14 3.03 26.18 14.70
CA GLN A 14 3.28 25.06 13.81
C GLN A 14 4.29 24.08 14.41
N ALA A 15 5.40 24.57 14.94
CA ALA A 15 6.42 23.74 15.59
C ALA A 15 5.83 22.96 16.79
N ARG A 16 4.99 23.61 17.61
CA ARG A 16 4.28 22.94 18.71
C ARG A 16 3.37 21.83 18.20
N LYS A 17 2.58 22.10 17.16
CA LYS A 17 1.70 21.09 16.54
C LYS A 17 2.50 19.89 16.02
N ALA A 18 3.65 20.14 15.37
CA ALA A 18 4.53 19.08 14.89
C ALA A 18 5.11 18.24 16.04
N VAL A 19 5.52 18.87 17.14
CA VAL A 19 6.00 18.15 18.33
C VAL A 19 4.92 17.27 18.94
N GLU A 20 3.69 17.76 19.06
CA GLU A 20 2.58 16.93 19.59
C GLU A 20 2.27 15.74 18.66
N GLN A 21 2.34 15.92 17.34
CA GLN A 21 2.20 14.83 16.39
C GLN A 21 3.30 13.78 16.54
N LEU A 22 4.56 14.22 16.58
CA LEU A 22 5.72 13.32 16.73
C LEU A 22 5.70 12.58 18.05
N LYS A 23 5.22 13.20 19.14
CA LYS A 23 5.01 12.50 20.42
C LYS A 23 4.03 11.35 20.25
N MET A 24 2.87 11.57 19.61
CA MET A 24 1.93 10.48 19.34
C MET A 24 2.56 9.35 18.52
N GLU A 25 3.27 9.68 17.43
CA GLU A 25 3.91 8.69 16.57
C GLU A 25 5.05 7.92 17.25
N ALA A 26 5.75 8.57 18.19
CA ALA A 26 6.80 7.93 18.98
C ALA A 26 6.24 6.84 19.90
N TYR A 27 5.04 7.07 20.48
CA TYR A 27 4.35 6.13 21.37
C TYR A 27 3.60 5.01 20.66
N MET A 28 3.63 4.95 19.32
CA MET A 28 3.02 3.83 18.61
C MET A 28 3.80 2.53 18.84
N ASP A 29 3.07 1.47 19.20
CA ASP A 29 3.63 0.13 19.33
C ASP A 29 4.10 -0.39 17.98
N ARG A 30 5.37 -0.84 17.94
CA ARG A 30 5.98 -1.41 16.74
C ARG A 30 6.12 -2.91 16.89
N MET A 31 5.93 -3.63 15.80
CA MET A 31 6.27 -5.06 15.71
C MET A 31 7.67 -5.26 15.13
N LYS A 32 8.30 -6.41 15.42
CA LYS A 32 9.58 -6.77 14.81
C LYS A 32 9.43 -6.91 13.31
N VAL A 33 10.38 -6.37 12.56
CA VAL A 33 10.41 -6.48 11.09
C VAL A 33 10.44 -7.94 10.65
N SER A 34 11.17 -8.80 11.37
CA SER A 34 11.21 -10.24 11.07
C SER A 34 9.83 -10.91 11.20
N LYS A 35 9.01 -10.48 12.17
CA LYS A 35 7.64 -10.98 12.32
C LYS A 35 6.75 -10.47 11.19
N ALA A 36 6.77 -9.17 10.92
CA ALA A 36 6.00 -8.59 9.82
C ALA A 36 6.34 -9.24 8.47
N ALA A 37 7.63 -9.51 8.21
CA ALA A 37 8.07 -10.19 7.00
C ALA A 37 7.55 -11.64 6.93
N ALA A 38 7.58 -12.37 8.04
CA ALA A 38 7.03 -13.72 8.09
C ALA A 38 5.50 -13.74 7.86
N ASP A 39 4.77 -12.78 8.43
CA ASP A 39 3.33 -12.64 8.24
C ASP A 39 2.99 -12.34 6.77
N LEU A 40 3.78 -11.46 6.11
CA LEU A 40 3.64 -11.17 4.68
C LEU A 40 3.92 -12.40 3.81
N LEU A 41 4.98 -13.15 4.10
CA LEU A 41 5.31 -14.37 3.37
C LEU A 41 4.20 -15.42 3.52
N ALA A 42 3.72 -15.65 4.74
CA ALA A 42 2.64 -16.58 5.01
C ALA A 42 1.35 -16.21 4.26
N TYR A 43 1.05 -14.91 4.17
CA TYR A 43 -0.10 -14.43 3.38
C TYR A 43 0.09 -14.72 1.89
N CYS A 44 1.26 -14.41 1.33
CA CYS A 44 1.56 -14.69 -0.07
C CYS A 44 1.49 -16.19 -0.37
N ASP A 45 2.11 -17.04 0.45
CA ASP A 45 2.13 -18.50 0.26
C ASP A 45 0.73 -19.11 0.33
N ALA A 46 -0.15 -18.57 1.18
CA ALA A 46 -1.53 -19.03 1.29
C ALA A 46 -2.38 -18.68 0.07
N HIS A 47 -2.10 -17.57 -0.63
CA HIS A 47 -2.94 -17.06 -1.72
C HIS A 47 -2.29 -17.16 -3.10
N ILE A 48 -1.03 -17.56 -3.19
CA ILE A 48 -0.30 -17.67 -4.48
C ILE A 48 -1.01 -18.60 -5.46
N ALA A 49 -1.68 -19.64 -4.95
CA ALA A 49 -2.42 -20.59 -5.77
C ALA A 49 -3.66 -19.98 -6.45
N GLU A 50 -4.19 -18.90 -5.89
CA GLU A 50 -5.40 -18.21 -6.35
C GLU A 50 -5.07 -17.01 -7.24
N ASP A 51 -3.80 -16.61 -7.34
CA ASP A 51 -3.37 -15.48 -8.16
C ASP A 51 -3.19 -15.91 -9.63
N PRO A 52 -4.08 -15.51 -10.56
CA PRO A 52 -4.02 -15.92 -11.97
C PRO A 52 -2.83 -15.34 -12.74
N LEU A 53 -2.17 -14.31 -12.18
CA LEU A 53 -1.01 -13.66 -12.78
C LEU A 53 0.28 -14.37 -12.41
N ILE A 54 0.32 -15.03 -11.25
CA ILE A 54 1.46 -15.83 -10.79
C ILE A 54 1.31 -17.28 -11.24
N ILE A 55 0.14 -17.89 -11.04
CA ILE A 55 -0.21 -19.22 -11.55
C ILE A 55 -1.19 -19.05 -12.71
N PRO A 56 -0.75 -19.26 -13.97
CA PRO A 56 -1.61 -19.09 -15.12
C PRO A 56 -2.83 -20.02 -15.07
N VAL A 57 -4.02 -19.43 -15.21
CA VAL A 57 -5.27 -20.19 -15.33
C VAL A 57 -5.44 -20.74 -16.74
N PRO A 58 -6.22 -21.82 -16.92
CA PRO A 58 -6.55 -22.33 -18.24
C PRO A 58 -7.20 -21.26 -19.13
N ALA A 59 -6.95 -21.34 -20.43
CA ALA A 59 -7.49 -20.36 -21.38
C ALA A 59 -9.02 -20.24 -21.32
N SER A 60 -9.76 -21.30 -21.00
CA SER A 60 -11.22 -21.28 -20.84
C SER A 60 -11.70 -20.42 -19.68
N GLU A 61 -10.91 -20.31 -18.62
CA GLU A 61 -11.22 -19.52 -17.43
C GLU A 61 -10.71 -18.09 -17.56
N ASN A 62 -9.75 -17.83 -18.45
CA ASN A 62 -9.25 -16.50 -18.72
C ASN A 62 -10.28 -15.67 -19.51
N PRO A 63 -10.88 -14.62 -18.91
CA PRO A 63 -11.87 -13.77 -19.60
C PRO A 63 -11.26 -12.96 -20.75
N PHE A 64 -9.93 -12.80 -20.78
CA PHE A 64 -9.19 -12.12 -21.83
C PHE A 64 -8.68 -13.07 -22.93
N ARG A 65 -9.10 -14.35 -22.94
CA ARG A 65 -8.77 -15.27 -24.01
C ARG A 65 -9.33 -14.77 -25.35
N GLU A 66 -8.53 -14.92 -26.41
CA GLU A 66 -9.03 -14.77 -27.78
C GLU A 66 -10.26 -15.67 -28.01
N LYS A 67 -11.37 -15.05 -28.41
CA LYS A 67 -12.54 -15.77 -28.89
C LYS A 67 -12.16 -16.39 -30.23
N LYS A 68 -12.16 -17.72 -30.32
CA LYS A 68 -12.09 -18.40 -31.63
C LYS A 68 -13.35 -18.03 -32.41
N LEU A 69 -13.27 -17.00 -33.24
CA LEU A 69 -14.23 -16.77 -34.30
C LEU A 69 -14.03 -17.93 -35.29
N PHE A 70 -15.01 -18.83 -35.38
CA PHE A 70 -15.04 -19.83 -36.44
C PHE A 70 -15.28 -19.11 -37.76
N CYS A 71 -14.20 -18.63 -38.39
CA CYS A 71 -14.24 -18.19 -39.77
C CYS A 71 -14.34 -19.46 -40.63
N THR A 72 -15.55 -19.79 -41.08
CA THR A 72 -15.72 -20.64 -42.26
C THR A 72 -15.58 -19.73 -43.46
N ILE A 73 -14.52 -19.89 -44.23
CA ILE A 73 -14.47 -19.34 -45.58
C ILE A 73 -15.42 -20.21 -46.41
N LEU A 74 -16.58 -19.63 -46.79
CA LEU A 74 -17.51 -20.21 -47.77
C LEU A 74 -16.98 -20.01 -49.18
#